data_AF-A0A6G7Y2Q4-F1
#
_entry.id   AF-A0A6G7Y2Q4-F1
#
_cell.length_a   1.000
_cell.length_b   1.000
_cell.length_c   1.000
_cell.angle_alpha   90.00
_cell.angle_beta   90.00
_cell.angle_gamma   90.00
#
_symmetry.space_group_name_H-M   'P 1'
#
loop_
_entity.id
_entity.type
_entity.pdbx_description
1 polymer ?
#
loop_
_entity_poly.entity_id
_entity_poly.type
_entity_poly.pdbx_seq_one_letter_code
_entity_poly.pdbx_strand_id
1 'polypeptide(L)'
;MTGGFTYAVTGGGRGLLVRRGGAGVAEFVFGLPEGAASDEDGLAVTVGEIGVRLAQRELGDVWVSELVLDNGGPDEAALPPLGMVVRVEPGWVGWSWTAETDGFVVVAPEAGDGDALLLRLRQGFLRACVPTPSFVPAGRRADALEPGMAAFFLANPAGALRGHGRHSTRLEFGSIPDVDAARAAMPAWIPDLVARPGDEIRFETPDQALVPGPGVRLVGDDVAGILTGSPGHRELAVHGPRGVTRLRPTFTPALDALAAEVSAGLLRRRPAGLPTAAAAVVAAALSRRAVADPGAALDWLEREDWLAREDQFGPLLATTIAVETHDEALGAAAMDALLGRRFGLGDGLIASWAWLGALRLGIPPLDLSLVLERASTAEERWEAALIRQDPDAHADGVRAVIRKLGAGLPGQPIGLGAAEAGLSVALLRAVPEGADLRTAAVEAADKAAALLAADYADGMHPTHDGLAWLVWSER
;
A
#
# COMPACT_ATOMS: atom_id res chain seq x y z
N MET A 1 3.93 -32.36 16.79
CA MET A 1 2.69 -31.60 16.59
C MET A 1 3.03 -30.43 15.69
N THR A 2 2.46 -30.40 14.49
CA THR A 2 2.74 -29.50 13.37
C THR A 2 2.42 -28.05 13.75
N GLY A 3 3.44 -27.21 13.95
CA GLY A 3 3.29 -25.78 14.23
C GLY A 3 2.90 -24.95 13.00
N GLY A 4 2.05 -25.50 12.12
CA GLY A 4 1.68 -24.92 10.83
C GLY A 4 0.36 -24.14 10.88
N PHE A 5 0.05 -23.46 9.78
CA PHE A 5 -1.24 -22.82 9.56
C PHE A 5 -2.36 -23.86 9.38
N THR A 6 -3.54 -23.57 9.92
CA THR A 6 -4.76 -24.35 9.71
C THR A 6 -5.87 -23.43 9.20
N TYR A 7 -6.90 -23.99 8.59
CA TYR A 7 -8.05 -23.20 8.16
C TYR A 7 -9.37 -23.83 8.64
N ALA A 8 -10.39 -22.99 8.77
CA ALA A 8 -11.78 -23.40 8.95
C ALA A 8 -12.63 -22.79 7.85
N VAL A 9 -13.51 -23.58 7.26
CA VAL A 9 -14.48 -23.08 6.27
C VAL A 9 -15.54 -22.25 6.99
N THR A 10 -15.77 -21.02 6.55
CA THR A 10 -16.73 -20.06 7.12
C THR A 10 -17.74 -19.60 6.07
N GLY A 11 -18.72 -18.77 6.48
CA GLY A 11 -19.65 -18.12 5.56
C GLY A 11 -20.47 -19.08 4.69
N GLY A 12 -20.84 -20.24 5.24
CA GLY A 12 -21.59 -21.28 4.52
C GLY A 12 -20.81 -21.89 3.35
N GLY A 13 -19.48 -22.00 3.44
CA GLY A 13 -18.63 -22.57 2.38
C GLY A 13 -17.87 -21.52 1.57
N ARG A 14 -18.23 -20.24 1.71
CA ARG A 14 -17.68 -19.13 0.91
C ARG A 14 -16.43 -18.50 1.51
N GLY A 15 -16.04 -18.87 2.73
CA GLY A 15 -14.92 -18.27 3.43
C GLY A 15 -13.92 -19.29 3.95
N LEU A 16 -12.68 -18.85 4.12
CA LEU A 16 -11.61 -19.58 4.81
C LEU A 16 -11.04 -18.67 5.90
N LEU A 17 -11.23 -19.06 7.16
CA LEU A 17 -10.57 -18.43 8.30
C LEU A 17 -9.29 -19.19 8.61
N VAL A 18 -8.14 -18.55 8.36
CA VAL A 18 -6.82 -19.12 8.60
C VAL A 18 -6.37 -18.78 10.03
N ARG A 19 -5.78 -19.77 10.70
CA ARG A 19 -5.31 -19.68 12.08
C ARG A 19 -3.88 -20.19 12.23
N ARG A 20 -3.18 -19.65 13.23
CA ARG A 20 -1.88 -20.15 13.72
C ARG A 20 -1.91 -20.19 15.24
N GLY A 21 -1.61 -21.34 15.83
CA GLY A 21 -1.66 -21.51 17.30
C GLY A 21 -3.03 -21.20 17.91
N GLY A 22 -4.12 -21.33 17.14
CA GLY A 22 -5.48 -20.99 17.57
C GLY A 22 -5.88 -19.51 17.37
N ALA A 23 -4.93 -18.61 17.14
CA ALA A 23 -5.20 -17.20 16.82
C ALA A 23 -5.56 -17.02 15.34
N GLY A 24 -6.42 -16.04 15.03
CA GLY A 24 -6.74 -15.65 13.66
C GLY A 24 -5.54 -15.00 12.97
N VAL A 25 -5.38 -15.29 11.67
CA VAL A 25 -4.29 -14.76 10.83
C VAL A 25 -4.87 -13.91 9.72
N ALA A 26 -5.78 -14.51 8.94
CA ALA A 26 -6.46 -13.87 7.84
C ALA A 26 -7.77 -14.60 7.53
N GLU A 27 -8.71 -13.88 6.93
CA GLU A 27 -9.94 -14.44 6.37
C GLU A 27 -9.98 -14.19 4.87
N PHE A 28 -10.22 -15.24 4.08
CA PHE A 28 -10.40 -15.18 2.64
C PHE A 28 -11.87 -15.44 2.33
N VAL A 29 -12.58 -14.46 1.79
CA VAL A 29 -14.01 -14.54 1.49
C VAL A 29 -14.24 -14.46 -0.01
N PHE A 30 -14.77 -15.53 -0.59
CA PHE A 30 -15.08 -15.62 -2.01
C PHE A 30 -16.43 -14.95 -2.32
N GLY A 31 -16.38 -13.96 -3.20
CA GLY A 31 -17.56 -13.30 -3.76
C GLY A 31 -18.17 -14.15 -4.86
N LEU A 32 -19.07 -15.06 -4.48
CA LEU A 32 -19.86 -15.86 -5.41
C LEU A 32 -21.25 -15.23 -5.61
N PRO A 33 -21.86 -15.40 -6.80
CA PRO A 33 -23.25 -15.04 -7.04
C PRO A 33 -24.23 -15.58 -5.97
N GLU A 34 -25.35 -14.90 -5.79
CA GLU A 34 -26.41 -15.34 -4.86
C GLU A 34 -26.99 -16.70 -5.27
N GLY A 35 -27.51 -17.45 -4.29
CA GLY A 35 -28.11 -18.77 -4.54
C GLY A 35 -27.14 -19.96 -4.59
N ALA A 36 -25.86 -19.75 -4.27
CA ALA A 36 -24.93 -20.88 -4.17
C ALA A 36 -25.34 -21.87 -3.08
N ALA A 37 -25.38 -23.14 -3.43
CA ALA A 37 -25.70 -24.25 -2.54
C ALA A 37 -24.47 -25.13 -2.33
N SER A 38 -24.39 -25.75 -1.16
CA SER A 38 -23.39 -26.77 -0.88
C SER A 38 -23.79 -28.09 -1.53
N ASP A 39 -22.85 -28.74 -2.19
CA ASP A 39 -22.93 -30.11 -2.68
C ASP A 39 -21.75 -30.96 -2.14
N GLU A 40 -21.58 -32.18 -2.65
CA GLU A 40 -20.49 -33.09 -2.25
C GLU A 40 -19.09 -32.60 -2.68
N ASP A 41 -19.02 -31.75 -3.72
CA ASP A 41 -17.79 -31.28 -4.35
C ASP A 41 -17.41 -29.84 -3.95
N GLY A 42 -18.27 -29.13 -3.21
CA GLY A 42 -18.05 -27.79 -2.70
C GLY A 42 -19.29 -26.91 -2.76
N LEU A 43 -19.12 -25.66 -3.18
CA LEU A 43 -20.22 -24.73 -3.47
C LEU A 43 -20.44 -24.63 -4.96
N ALA A 44 -21.70 -24.72 -5.38
CA ALA A 44 -22.10 -24.55 -6.77
C ALA A 44 -23.23 -23.53 -6.93
N VAL A 45 -23.17 -22.74 -8.01
CA VAL A 45 -24.22 -21.81 -8.44
C VAL A 45 -24.23 -21.71 -9.95
N THR A 46 -25.39 -21.44 -10.55
CA THR A 46 -25.50 -21.18 -12.00
C THR A 46 -26.00 -19.75 -12.22
N VAL A 47 -25.34 -19.01 -13.09
CA VAL A 47 -25.71 -17.65 -13.49
C VAL A 47 -25.89 -17.61 -15.01
N GLY A 48 -27.13 -17.52 -15.46
CA GLY A 48 -27.44 -17.70 -16.88
C GLY A 48 -27.00 -19.09 -17.35
N GLU A 49 -26.08 -19.14 -18.31
CA GLU A 49 -25.50 -20.38 -18.84
C GLU A 49 -24.18 -20.77 -18.18
N ILE A 50 -23.65 -19.94 -17.28
CA ILE A 50 -22.37 -20.18 -16.60
C ILE A 50 -22.60 -20.92 -15.28
N GLY A 51 -22.12 -22.16 -15.20
CA GLY A 51 -21.94 -22.88 -13.95
C GLY A 51 -20.69 -22.41 -13.23
N VAL A 52 -20.80 -22.12 -11.93
CA VAL A 52 -19.71 -21.68 -11.05
C VAL A 52 -19.57 -22.68 -9.92
N ARG A 53 -18.35 -23.19 -9.70
CA ARG A 53 -18.06 -24.14 -8.61
C ARG A 53 -16.82 -23.72 -7.85
N LEU A 54 -16.90 -23.67 -6.52
CA LEU A 54 -15.79 -23.43 -5.60
C LEU A 54 -15.56 -24.68 -4.75
N ALA A 55 -14.38 -25.27 -4.84
CA ALA A 55 -13.96 -26.43 -4.07
C ALA A 55 -12.75 -26.11 -3.19
N GLN A 56 -12.69 -26.75 -2.02
CA GLN A 56 -11.55 -26.67 -1.10
C GLN A 56 -10.95 -28.07 -0.97
N ARG A 57 -9.63 -28.20 -1.16
CA ARG A 57 -8.94 -29.49 -1.10
C ARG A 57 -7.68 -29.38 -0.25
N GLU A 58 -7.48 -30.34 0.63
CA GLU A 58 -6.22 -30.53 1.34
C GLU A 58 -5.32 -31.46 0.51
N LEU A 59 -4.05 -31.07 0.32
CA LEU A 59 -3.05 -31.81 -0.42
C LEU A 59 -1.76 -31.87 0.40
N GLY A 60 -1.73 -32.74 1.41
CA GLY A 60 -0.60 -32.82 2.34
C GLY A 60 -0.55 -31.56 3.22
N ASP A 61 0.59 -30.86 3.22
CA ASP A 61 0.82 -29.65 4.03
C ASP A 61 0.32 -28.35 3.37
N VAL A 62 -0.25 -28.44 2.16
CA VAL A 62 -0.86 -27.30 1.45
C VAL A 62 -2.35 -27.52 1.28
N TRP A 63 -3.11 -26.42 1.22
CA TRP A 63 -4.51 -26.46 0.82
C TRP A 63 -4.75 -25.65 -0.44
N VAL A 64 -5.77 -26.05 -1.19
CA VAL A 64 -6.08 -25.50 -2.50
C VAL A 64 -7.53 -25.08 -2.56
N SER A 65 -7.76 -23.83 -2.96
CA SER A 65 -9.06 -23.37 -3.43
C SER A 65 -9.09 -23.42 -4.94
N GLU A 66 -10.08 -24.11 -5.50
CA GLU A 66 -10.31 -24.21 -6.94
C GLU A 66 -11.67 -23.61 -7.30
N LEU A 67 -11.66 -22.56 -8.11
CA LEU A 67 -12.84 -21.93 -8.68
C LEU A 67 -12.93 -22.29 -10.17
N VAL A 68 -13.99 -22.98 -10.57
CA VAL A 68 -14.23 -23.40 -11.96
C VAL A 68 -15.48 -22.71 -12.50
N LEU A 69 -15.36 -22.21 -13.72
CA LEU A 69 -16.43 -21.62 -14.51
C LEU A 69 -16.62 -22.43 -15.78
N ASP A 70 -17.83 -22.91 -16.00
CA ASP A 70 -18.22 -23.73 -17.14
C ASP A 70 -19.35 -23.06 -17.88
N ASN A 71 -19.15 -22.74 -19.16
CA ASN A 71 -20.24 -22.31 -20.03
C ASN A 71 -20.99 -23.54 -20.54
N GLY A 72 -22.18 -23.81 -20.00
CA GLY A 72 -23.02 -24.93 -20.44
C GLY A 72 -23.70 -24.70 -21.79
N GLY A 73 -23.76 -23.44 -22.24
CA GLY A 73 -24.40 -23.03 -23.48
C GLY A 73 -23.51 -23.15 -24.72
N PRO A 74 -24.13 -23.10 -25.92
CA PRO A 74 -23.42 -23.16 -27.20
C PRO A 74 -22.79 -21.83 -27.62
N ASP A 75 -23.24 -20.71 -27.02
CA ASP A 75 -22.84 -19.36 -27.40
C ASP A 75 -21.84 -18.75 -26.42
N GLU A 76 -21.20 -17.64 -26.81
CA GLU A 76 -20.32 -16.89 -25.92
C GLU A 76 -21.13 -16.21 -24.80
N ALA A 77 -20.66 -16.36 -23.55
CA ALA A 77 -21.29 -15.78 -22.38
C ALA A 77 -20.28 -14.97 -21.56
N ALA A 78 -20.70 -13.78 -21.12
CA ALA A 78 -19.89 -12.91 -20.27
C ALA A 78 -19.63 -13.57 -18.91
N LEU A 79 -18.43 -13.36 -18.36
CA LEU A 79 -18.07 -13.90 -17.06
C LEU A 79 -18.82 -13.16 -15.93
N PRO A 80 -19.37 -13.87 -14.93
CA PRO A 80 -19.92 -13.21 -13.76
C PRO A 80 -18.81 -12.52 -12.95
N PRO A 81 -19.11 -11.43 -12.22
CA PRO A 81 -18.11 -10.75 -11.39
C PRO A 81 -17.73 -11.65 -10.21
N LEU A 82 -16.52 -12.20 -10.27
CA LEU A 82 -16.02 -13.16 -9.28
C LEU A 82 -14.73 -12.65 -8.67
N GLY A 83 -14.63 -12.82 -7.36
CA GLY A 83 -13.44 -12.39 -6.65
C GLY A 83 -13.32 -12.94 -5.25
N MET A 84 -12.32 -12.43 -4.56
CA MET A 84 -11.96 -12.79 -3.20
C MET A 84 -11.59 -11.53 -2.42
N VAL A 85 -12.14 -11.38 -1.23
CA VAL A 85 -11.67 -10.39 -0.25
C VAL A 85 -10.74 -11.09 0.72
N VAL A 86 -9.58 -10.51 0.95
CA VAL A 86 -8.65 -10.90 2.02
C VAL A 86 -8.80 -9.89 3.14
N ARG A 87 -9.06 -10.35 4.36
CA ARG A 87 -8.92 -9.55 5.59
C ARG A 87 -7.74 -10.08 6.36
N VAL A 88 -6.78 -9.22 6.69
CA VAL A 88 -5.67 -9.53 7.59
C VAL A 88 -6.12 -9.22 9.02
N GLU A 89 -5.88 -10.14 9.96
CA GLU A 89 -6.25 -9.96 11.36
C GLU A 89 -5.22 -9.09 12.11
N PRO A 90 -5.60 -8.40 13.21
CA PRO A 90 -4.66 -7.60 14.00
C PRO A 90 -3.43 -8.40 14.47
N GLY A 91 -2.26 -7.76 14.44
CA GLY A 91 -0.96 -8.39 14.72
C GLY A 91 -0.34 -9.12 13.51
N TRP A 92 -0.99 -9.04 12.35
CA TRP A 92 -0.49 -9.52 11.07
C TRP A 92 -0.48 -8.40 10.03
N VAL A 93 0.40 -8.53 9.04
CA VAL A 93 0.50 -7.63 7.90
C VAL A 93 0.39 -8.41 6.60
N GLY A 94 -0.22 -7.80 5.58
CA GLY A 94 -0.43 -8.45 4.29
C GLY A 94 0.22 -7.69 3.14
N TRP A 95 0.72 -8.42 2.16
CA TRP A 95 1.25 -7.88 0.91
C TRP A 95 0.76 -8.69 -0.27
N SER A 96 0.57 -8.06 -1.42
CA SER A 96 0.11 -8.72 -2.64
C SER A 96 0.88 -8.26 -3.86
N TRP A 97 1.14 -9.20 -4.76
CA TRP A 97 1.62 -8.92 -6.10
C TRP A 97 0.72 -9.64 -7.09
N THR A 98 0.17 -8.92 -8.07
CA THR A 98 -0.79 -9.48 -9.03
C THR A 98 -0.40 -9.11 -10.45
N ALA A 99 -0.33 -10.09 -11.34
CA ALA A 99 0.02 -9.93 -12.74
C ALA A 99 -0.92 -10.70 -13.69
N GLU A 100 -2.19 -10.85 -13.28
CA GLU A 100 -3.24 -11.63 -13.96
C GLU A 100 -2.94 -13.14 -13.97
N THR A 101 -1.99 -13.62 -14.76
CA THR A 101 -1.65 -15.06 -14.87
C THR A 101 -0.74 -15.57 -13.76
N ASP A 102 -0.10 -14.65 -13.06
CA ASP A 102 0.78 -14.90 -11.93
C ASP A 102 0.43 -13.95 -10.80
N GLY A 103 0.70 -14.36 -9.56
CA GLY A 103 0.44 -13.52 -8.42
C GLY A 103 0.45 -14.28 -7.11
N PHE A 104 0.57 -13.53 -6.03
CA PHE A 104 0.49 -14.06 -4.68
C PHE A 104 -0.05 -13.02 -3.70
N VAL A 105 -0.52 -13.52 -2.57
CA VAL A 105 -0.77 -12.78 -1.35
C VAL A 105 0.05 -13.42 -0.24
N VAL A 106 0.79 -12.63 0.52
CA VAL A 106 1.52 -13.08 1.70
C VAL A 106 0.96 -12.39 2.95
N VAL A 107 0.81 -13.14 4.03
CA VAL A 107 0.38 -12.63 5.35
C VAL A 107 1.40 -13.07 6.39
N ALA A 108 2.04 -12.13 7.05
CA ALA A 108 3.15 -12.37 7.97
C ALA A 108 2.88 -11.73 9.35
N PRO A 109 3.47 -12.26 10.43
CA PRO A 109 3.34 -11.63 11.73
C PRO A 109 3.95 -10.22 11.69
N GLU A 110 3.26 -9.25 12.27
CA GLU A 110 3.75 -7.87 12.33
C GLU A 110 5.03 -7.78 13.17
N ALA A 111 5.03 -8.43 14.34
CA ALA A 111 6.14 -8.47 15.28
C ALA A 111 6.75 -9.88 15.44
N GLY A 112 8.06 -9.93 15.70
CA GLY A 112 8.81 -11.16 15.95
C GLY A 112 9.12 -11.98 14.69
N ASP A 113 9.99 -12.98 14.81
CA ASP A 113 10.35 -13.84 13.69
C ASP A 113 9.45 -15.07 13.65
N GLY A 114 8.71 -15.25 12.55
CA GLY A 114 7.85 -16.40 12.40
C GLY A 114 7.31 -16.55 10.99
N ASP A 115 6.96 -17.79 10.67
CA ASP A 115 6.41 -18.19 9.37
C ASP A 115 5.28 -17.27 8.88
N ALA A 116 5.29 -17.00 7.58
CA ALA A 116 4.24 -16.31 6.87
C ALA A 116 3.37 -17.29 6.07
N LEU A 117 2.10 -16.92 5.90
CA LEU A 117 1.17 -17.60 5.01
C LEU A 117 1.37 -17.08 3.60
N LEU A 118 1.57 -17.97 2.64
CA LEU A 118 1.62 -17.66 1.21
C LEU A 118 0.39 -18.24 0.50
N LEU A 119 -0.40 -17.38 -0.12
CA LEU A 119 -1.37 -17.71 -1.16
C LEU A 119 -0.72 -17.49 -2.53
N ARG A 120 -0.61 -18.53 -3.36
CA ARG A 120 -0.03 -18.46 -4.70
C ARG A 120 -1.05 -18.83 -5.77
N LEU A 121 -1.15 -18.01 -6.82
CA LEU A 121 -1.86 -18.38 -8.04
C LEU A 121 -1.06 -19.48 -8.77
N ARG A 122 -1.67 -20.66 -8.94
CA ARG A 122 -1.08 -21.77 -9.70
C ARG A 122 -1.61 -21.84 -11.13
N GLN A 123 -2.84 -21.40 -11.33
CA GLN A 123 -3.53 -21.35 -12.62
C GLN A 123 -4.67 -20.33 -12.55
N GLY A 124 -4.96 -19.66 -13.66
CA GLY A 124 -6.15 -18.83 -13.81
C GLY A 124 -5.83 -17.34 -13.78
N PHE A 125 -6.59 -16.60 -12.98
CA PHE A 125 -6.53 -15.14 -12.96
C PHE A 125 -6.50 -14.60 -11.52
N LEU A 126 -5.59 -13.66 -11.25
CA LEU A 126 -5.53 -12.88 -10.03
C LEU A 126 -5.15 -11.43 -10.35
N ARG A 127 -6.03 -10.48 -10.04
CA ARG A 127 -5.78 -9.04 -10.21
C ARG A 127 -6.40 -8.26 -9.05
N ALA A 128 -5.67 -7.31 -8.48
CA ALA A 128 -6.22 -6.43 -7.45
C ALA A 128 -7.42 -5.63 -7.99
N CYS A 129 -8.50 -5.56 -7.21
CA CYS A 129 -9.64 -4.69 -7.45
C CYS A 129 -9.33 -3.32 -6.85
N VAL A 130 -9.03 -2.34 -7.69
CA VAL A 130 -8.77 -0.95 -7.26
C VAL A 130 -9.75 -0.04 -7.99
N PRO A 131 -10.48 0.88 -7.32
CA PRO A 131 -10.53 1.11 -5.87
C PRO A 131 -11.62 0.29 -5.13
N THR A 132 -12.59 -0.28 -5.84
CA THR A 132 -13.74 -1.00 -5.24
C THR A 132 -14.03 -2.33 -5.94
N PRO A 133 -14.44 -3.37 -5.20
CA PRO A 133 -14.85 -4.64 -5.79
C PRO A 133 -16.19 -4.50 -6.51
N SER A 134 -16.32 -5.14 -7.68
CA SER A 134 -17.59 -5.24 -8.42
C SER A 134 -18.42 -6.48 -8.05
N PHE A 135 -18.03 -7.18 -6.98
CA PHE A 135 -18.69 -8.38 -6.48
C PHE A 135 -19.06 -8.17 -5.01
N VAL A 136 -20.12 -8.85 -4.56
CA VAL A 136 -20.61 -8.76 -3.17
C VAL A 136 -20.04 -9.93 -2.38
N PRO A 137 -19.13 -9.72 -1.42
CA PRO A 137 -18.74 -10.77 -0.47
C PRO A 137 -19.95 -11.12 0.41
N ALA A 138 -20.12 -12.38 0.77
CA ALA A 138 -21.26 -12.81 1.58
C ALA A 138 -21.38 -11.97 2.87
N GLY A 139 -22.54 -11.31 3.06
CA GLY A 139 -22.84 -10.52 4.26
C GLY A 139 -22.16 -9.14 4.35
N ARG A 140 -21.51 -8.65 3.29
CA ARG A 140 -20.91 -7.30 3.25
C ARG A 140 -21.43 -6.48 2.07
N ARG A 141 -21.47 -5.15 2.21
CA ARG A 141 -21.75 -4.27 1.07
C ARG A 141 -20.52 -4.20 0.16
N ALA A 142 -20.71 -4.04 -1.15
CA ALA A 142 -19.63 -4.00 -2.14
C ALA A 142 -18.71 -2.77 -2.01
N ASP A 143 -19.10 -1.77 -1.22
CA ASP A 143 -18.52 -0.43 -1.18
C ASP A 143 -17.66 -0.10 0.06
N ALA A 144 -17.43 -1.05 0.98
CA ALA A 144 -16.63 -0.80 2.18
C ALA A 144 -15.52 -1.83 2.39
N LEU A 145 -14.38 -1.65 1.72
CA LEU A 145 -13.13 -2.24 2.19
C LEU A 145 -12.66 -1.42 3.40
N GLU A 146 -12.48 -2.11 4.52
CA GLU A 146 -11.93 -1.52 5.75
C GLU A 146 -10.39 -1.64 5.75
N PRO A 147 -9.69 -0.93 6.66
CA PRO A 147 -8.26 -1.15 6.87
C PRO A 147 -7.92 -2.64 7.07
N GLY A 148 -6.80 -3.08 6.51
CA GLY A 148 -6.40 -4.50 6.50
C GLY A 148 -7.20 -5.38 5.53
N MET A 149 -8.04 -4.82 4.65
CA MET A 149 -8.73 -5.55 3.59
C MET A 149 -8.23 -5.21 2.19
N ALA A 150 -8.21 -6.21 1.32
CA ALA A 150 -8.03 -6.03 -0.12
C ALA A 150 -8.94 -6.98 -0.90
N ALA A 151 -9.38 -6.56 -2.08
CA ALA A 151 -10.19 -7.36 -2.98
C ALA A 151 -9.41 -7.73 -4.24
N PHE A 152 -9.67 -8.93 -4.75
CA PHE A 152 -9.01 -9.48 -5.93
C PHE A 152 -10.03 -10.12 -6.86
N PHE A 153 -9.92 -9.84 -8.16
CA PHE A 153 -10.62 -10.55 -9.20
C PHE A 153 -10.00 -11.93 -9.39
N LEU A 154 -10.85 -12.97 -9.46
CA LEU A 154 -10.44 -14.35 -9.74
C LEU A 154 -10.73 -14.77 -11.18
N ALA A 155 -11.32 -13.89 -11.97
CA ALA A 155 -11.55 -14.03 -13.40
C ALA A 155 -11.49 -12.63 -14.03
N ASN A 156 -11.21 -12.54 -15.33
CA ASN A 156 -11.17 -11.24 -16.01
C ASN A 156 -12.59 -10.61 -15.97
N PRO A 157 -12.78 -9.43 -15.34
CA PRO A 157 -14.11 -8.82 -15.18
C PRO A 157 -14.74 -8.37 -16.51
N ALA A 158 -13.93 -8.17 -17.56
CA ALA A 158 -14.40 -7.89 -18.91
C ALA A 158 -14.29 -9.11 -19.85
N GLY A 159 -14.01 -10.30 -19.29
CA GLY A 159 -13.83 -11.53 -20.04
C GLY A 159 -15.16 -12.22 -20.39
N ALA A 160 -15.07 -13.11 -21.38
CA ALA A 160 -16.16 -13.98 -21.77
C ALA A 160 -15.64 -15.41 -21.97
N LEU A 161 -16.54 -16.38 -21.84
CA LEU A 161 -16.29 -17.78 -22.18
C LEU A 161 -17.02 -18.12 -23.46
N ARG A 162 -16.27 -18.62 -24.46
CA ARG A 162 -16.86 -19.27 -25.63
C ARG A 162 -17.82 -20.40 -25.21
N GLY A 163 -18.74 -20.78 -26.09
CA GLY A 163 -19.64 -21.91 -25.88
C GLY A 163 -18.87 -23.18 -25.49
N HIS A 164 -19.36 -23.87 -24.47
CA HIS A 164 -18.72 -25.05 -23.87
C HIS A 164 -17.27 -24.80 -23.36
N GLY A 165 -16.91 -23.54 -23.16
CA GLY A 165 -15.63 -23.11 -22.62
C GLY A 165 -15.55 -23.27 -21.11
N ARG A 166 -14.32 -23.43 -20.61
CA ARG A 166 -14.00 -23.55 -19.18
C ARG A 166 -12.92 -22.56 -18.78
N HIS A 167 -13.09 -21.91 -17.64
CA HIS A 167 -12.04 -21.18 -16.92
C HIS A 167 -11.83 -21.83 -15.55
N SER A 168 -10.58 -21.90 -15.08
CA SER A 168 -10.26 -22.41 -13.75
C SER A 168 -9.22 -21.51 -13.09
N THR A 169 -9.52 -21.09 -11.87
CA THR A 169 -8.59 -20.38 -10.98
C THR A 169 -8.26 -21.27 -9.80
N ARG A 170 -6.97 -21.61 -9.68
CA ARG A 170 -6.42 -22.47 -8.63
C ARG A 170 -5.47 -21.66 -7.76
N LEU A 171 -5.84 -21.52 -6.50
CA LEU A 171 -5.05 -20.85 -5.46
C LEU A 171 -4.51 -21.90 -4.50
N GLU A 172 -3.21 -21.88 -4.25
CA GLU A 172 -2.55 -22.76 -3.30
C GLU A 172 -2.07 -21.96 -2.10
N PHE A 173 -2.28 -22.51 -0.90
CA PHE A 173 -1.88 -21.90 0.34
C PHE A 173 -0.85 -22.78 1.04
N GLY A 174 0.20 -22.16 1.57
CA GLY A 174 1.27 -22.85 2.29
C GLY A 174 2.03 -21.94 3.23
N SER A 175 2.92 -22.54 4.02
CA SER A 175 3.82 -21.81 4.92
C SER A 175 5.12 -21.45 4.20
N ILE A 176 5.63 -20.25 4.43
CA ILE A 176 6.98 -19.82 4.08
C ILE A 176 7.68 -19.25 5.32
N PRO A 177 9.01 -19.29 5.42
CA PRO A 177 9.72 -18.89 6.65
C PRO A 177 9.55 -17.41 7.00
N ASP A 178 9.47 -16.54 5.99
CA ASP A 178 9.35 -15.08 6.14
C ASP A 178 8.75 -14.46 4.86
N VAL A 179 8.56 -13.13 4.87
CA VAL A 179 8.02 -12.36 3.74
C VAL A 179 8.95 -12.42 2.53
N ASP A 180 10.27 -12.37 2.72
CA ASP A 180 11.24 -12.31 1.62
C ASP A 180 11.26 -13.61 0.79
N ALA A 181 10.97 -14.75 1.43
CA ALA A 181 10.79 -16.03 0.75
C ALA A 181 9.67 -16.02 -0.31
N ALA A 182 8.71 -15.08 -0.23
CA ALA A 182 7.67 -14.93 -1.24
C ALA A 182 8.23 -14.53 -2.62
N ARG A 183 9.42 -13.92 -2.68
CA ARG A 183 10.08 -13.58 -3.96
C ARG A 183 10.32 -14.82 -4.83
N ALA A 184 10.57 -15.98 -4.23
CA ALA A 184 10.73 -17.24 -4.96
C ALA A 184 9.44 -17.73 -5.65
N ALA A 185 8.28 -17.16 -5.30
CA ALA A 185 7.02 -17.43 -6.00
C ALA A 185 6.90 -16.66 -7.32
N MET A 186 7.69 -15.60 -7.53
CA MET A 186 7.68 -14.79 -8.74
C MET A 186 8.47 -15.46 -9.88
N PRO A 187 8.07 -15.22 -11.14
CA PRO A 187 8.92 -15.55 -12.27
C PRO A 187 10.27 -14.81 -12.18
N ALA A 188 11.37 -15.55 -12.28
CA ALA A 188 12.73 -15.03 -12.09
C ALA A 188 13.18 -13.98 -13.13
N TRP A 189 12.46 -13.87 -14.25
CA TRP A 189 12.74 -12.91 -15.32
C TRP A 189 12.14 -11.51 -15.04
N ILE A 190 11.29 -11.36 -14.01
CA ILE A 190 10.66 -10.09 -13.69
C ILE A 190 11.69 -9.19 -12.99
N PRO A 191 12.06 -8.04 -13.58
CA PRO A 191 12.95 -7.08 -12.93
C PRO A 191 12.23 -6.34 -11.79
N ASP A 192 12.93 -5.44 -11.12
CA ASP A 192 12.23 -4.45 -10.30
C ASP A 192 11.32 -3.61 -11.21
N LEU A 193 10.07 -3.43 -10.78
CA LEU A 193 9.05 -2.72 -11.53
C LEU A 193 8.93 -1.25 -11.09
N VAL A 194 9.73 -0.80 -10.13
CA VAL A 194 9.74 0.58 -9.64
C VAL A 194 10.97 1.32 -10.20
N ALA A 195 10.74 2.30 -11.06
CA ALA A 195 11.78 3.19 -11.58
C ALA A 195 11.78 4.53 -10.85
N ARG A 196 12.94 4.97 -10.39
CA ARG A 196 13.14 6.31 -9.82
C ARG A 196 12.92 7.39 -10.90
N PRO A 197 12.78 8.67 -10.51
CA PRO A 197 12.58 9.74 -11.48
C PRO A 197 13.72 9.81 -12.50
N GLY A 198 13.39 9.57 -13.78
CA GLY A 198 14.34 9.59 -14.89
C GLY A 198 15.04 8.26 -15.18
N ASP A 199 14.84 7.24 -14.35
CA ASP A 199 15.41 5.90 -14.57
C ASP A 199 14.58 5.08 -15.57
N GLU A 200 15.17 3.99 -16.03
CA GLU A 200 14.60 3.06 -17.01
C GLU A 200 14.44 1.67 -16.40
N ILE A 201 13.45 0.90 -16.85
CA ILE A 201 13.30 -0.50 -16.45
C ILE A 201 13.79 -1.38 -17.59
N ARG A 202 14.81 -2.20 -17.32
CA ARG A 202 15.38 -3.15 -18.28
C ARG A 202 14.76 -4.54 -18.12
N PHE A 203 14.21 -5.05 -19.21
CA PHE A 203 13.68 -6.41 -19.34
C PHE A 203 14.63 -7.25 -20.19
N GLU A 204 15.19 -8.30 -19.59
CA GLU A 204 16.06 -9.27 -20.27
C GLU A 204 15.23 -10.50 -20.65
N THR A 205 14.37 -10.34 -21.66
CA THR A 205 13.39 -11.37 -22.08
C THR A 205 13.48 -11.65 -23.59
N PRO A 206 14.42 -12.50 -24.05
CA PRO A 206 14.61 -12.74 -25.48
C PRO A 206 13.41 -13.43 -26.15
N ASP A 207 12.58 -14.15 -25.37
CA ASP A 207 11.51 -15.01 -25.90
C ASP A 207 10.09 -14.49 -25.63
N GLN A 208 9.94 -13.29 -25.05
CA GLN A 208 8.62 -12.73 -24.69
C GLN A 208 8.40 -11.41 -25.41
N ALA A 209 7.22 -11.26 -26.02
CA ALA A 209 6.86 -10.00 -26.66
C ALA A 209 6.33 -9.02 -25.60
N LEU A 210 6.97 -7.85 -25.52
CA LEU A 210 6.60 -6.76 -24.63
C LEU A 210 5.70 -5.78 -25.39
N VAL A 211 4.50 -5.53 -24.87
CA VAL A 211 3.53 -4.59 -25.44
C VAL A 211 3.30 -3.47 -24.42
N PRO A 212 3.84 -2.25 -24.66
CA PRO A 212 3.69 -1.14 -23.74
C PRO A 212 2.23 -0.64 -23.74
N GLY A 213 1.70 -0.40 -22.55
CA GLY A 213 0.42 0.29 -22.36
C GLY A 213 0.54 1.81 -22.54
N PRO A 214 -0.57 2.55 -22.34
CA PRO A 214 -0.58 4.01 -22.42
C PRO A 214 0.45 4.64 -21.49
N GLY A 215 1.18 5.65 -21.99
CA GLY A 215 2.19 6.36 -21.21
C GLY A 215 3.51 5.62 -21.03
N VAL A 216 3.69 4.45 -21.66
CA VAL A 216 4.96 3.70 -21.66
C VAL A 216 5.57 3.73 -23.05
N ARG A 217 6.89 3.94 -23.12
CA ARG A 217 7.70 3.79 -24.31
C ARG A 217 8.62 2.60 -24.13
N LEU A 218 8.60 1.70 -25.10
CA LEU A 218 9.52 0.59 -25.22
C LEU A 218 10.54 0.89 -26.32
N VAL A 219 11.83 0.79 -25.97
CA VAL A 219 12.94 0.79 -26.92
C VAL A 219 13.61 -0.57 -26.80
N GLY A 220 13.65 -1.33 -27.89
CA GLY A 220 14.32 -2.63 -27.91
C GLY A 220 15.75 -2.53 -28.43
N ASP A 221 16.64 -3.31 -27.85
CA ASP A 221 17.84 -3.84 -28.52
C ASP A 221 17.63 -5.35 -28.83
N ASP A 222 18.60 -6.01 -29.46
CA ASP A 222 18.47 -7.42 -29.87
C ASP A 222 18.31 -8.41 -28.69
N VAL A 223 18.55 -7.99 -27.44
CA VAL A 223 18.60 -8.86 -26.25
C VAL A 223 17.77 -8.36 -25.06
N ALA A 224 17.29 -7.11 -25.09
CA ALA A 224 16.56 -6.50 -24.00
C ALA A 224 15.56 -5.42 -24.46
N GLY A 225 14.47 -5.31 -23.71
CA GLY A 225 13.53 -4.20 -23.79
C GLY A 225 13.83 -3.17 -22.70
N ILE A 226 14.00 -1.91 -23.09
CA ILE A 226 14.15 -0.78 -22.17
C ILE A 226 12.84 -0.02 -22.12
N LEU A 227 12.26 0.10 -20.92
CA LEU A 227 11.04 0.84 -20.68
C LEU A 227 11.33 2.18 -20.03
N THR A 228 10.73 3.21 -20.60
CA THR A 228 10.56 4.54 -19.99
C THR A 228 9.08 4.88 -19.97
N GLY A 229 8.63 5.73 -19.06
CA GLY A 229 7.21 6.03 -18.94
C GLY A 229 6.92 7.36 -18.27
N SER A 230 5.67 7.82 -18.43
CA SER A 230 5.16 8.99 -17.73
C SER A 230 4.91 8.67 -16.24
N PRO A 231 5.01 9.65 -15.33
CA PRO A 231 4.92 9.40 -13.89
C PRO A 231 3.59 8.82 -13.41
N GLY A 232 3.64 7.80 -12.56
CA GLY A 232 2.48 7.05 -12.08
C GLY A 232 2.61 5.56 -12.35
N HIS A 233 1.53 4.82 -12.11
CA HIS A 233 1.49 3.40 -12.44
C HIS A 233 1.07 3.20 -13.88
N ARG A 234 1.81 2.35 -14.58
CA ARG A 234 1.57 2.04 -15.98
C ARG A 234 1.35 0.56 -16.18
N GLU A 235 0.91 0.19 -17.37
CA GLU A 235 0.64 -1.20 -17.73
C GLU A 235 1.65 -1.67 -18.78
N LEU A 236 2.13 -2.89 -18.63
CA LEU A 236 2.93 -3.61 -19.60
C LEU A 236 2.34 -5.00 -19.79
N ALA A 237 1.96 -5.34 -21.02
CA ALA A 237 1.55 -6.69 -21.36
C ALA A 237 2.78 -7.49 -21.84
N VAL A 238 2.99 -8.64 -21.22
CA VAL A 238 4.07 -9.57 -21.57
C VAL A 238 3.42 -10.83 -22.13
N HIS A 239 3.64 -11.07 -23.42
CA HIS A 239 3.08 -12.22 -24.13
C HIS A 239 4.05 -13.39 -24.03
N GLY A 240 3.62 -14.44 -23.33
CA GLY A 240 4.39 -15.67 -23.19
C GLY A 240 3.56 -16.92 -23.48
N PRO A 241 4.15 -18.11 -23.37
CA PRO A 241 3.49 -19.38 -23.66
C PRO A 241 2.26 -19.68 -22.79
N ARG A 242 2.18 -19.07 -21.60
CA ARG A 242 1.06 -19.22 -20.64
C ARG A 242 -0.07 -18.22 -20.85
N GLY A 243 0.05 -17.33 -21.84
CA GLY A 243 -0.88 -16.24 -22.08
C GLY A 243 -0.24 -14.87 -21.86
N VAL A 244 -1.08 -13.89 -21.53
CA VAL A 244 -0.66 -12.51 -21.32
C VAL A 244 -0.52 -12.25 -19.82
N THR A 245 0.69 -11.95 -19.38
CA THR A 245 0.97 -11.46 -18.03
C THR A 245 0.94 -9.94 -18.06
N ARG A 246 0.10 -9.30 -17.26
CA ARG A 246 0.06 -7.83 -17.18
C ARG A 246 0.81 -7.35 -15.96
N LEU A 247 1.96 -6.73 -16.19
CA LEU A 247 2.79 -6.13 -15.17
C LEU A 247 2.40 -4.67 -14.97
N ARG A 248 2.67 -4.17 -13.76
CA ARG A 248 2.40 -2.77 -13.36
C ARG A 248 3.71 -2.04 -13.07
N PRO A 249 4.49 -1.64 -14.09
CA PRO A 249 5.63 -0.76 -13.86
C PRO A 249 5.18 0.56 -13.23
N THR A 250 5.97 1.07 -12.30
CA THR A 250 5.74 2.31 -11.56
C THR A 250 6.87 3.27 -11.88
N PHE A 251 6.54 4.40 -12.51
CA PHE A 251 7.51 5.46 -12.80
C PHE A 251 7.32 6.56 -11.77
N THR A 252 8.25 6.71 -10.84
CA THR A 252 8.12 7.64 -9.73
C THR A 252 8.16 9.09 -10.24
N PRO A 253 7.17 9.94 -9.89
CA PRO A 253 7.27 11.38 -10.19
C PRO A 253 8.39 12.01 -9.38
N ALA A 254 9.04 13.02 -9.95
CA ALA A 254 9.91 13.89 -9.16
C ALA A 254 9.07 14.58 -8.08
N LEU A 255 9.46 14.43 -6.81
CA LEU A 255 8.64 14.85 -5.68
C LEU A 255 8.34 16.36 -5.69
N ASP A 256 9.30 17.19 -6.10
CA ASP A 256 9.11 18.64 -6.23
C ASP A 256 8.09 18.99 -7.31
N ALA A 257 8.10 18.28 -8.45
CA ALA A 257 7.14 18.48 -9.52
C ALA A 257 5.73 18.06 -9.06
N LEU A 258 5.61 16.93 -8.36
CA LEU A 258 4.34 16.47 -7.78
C LEU A 258 3.81 17.47 -6.75
N ALA A 259 4.66 17.92 -5.82
CA ALA A 259 4.29 18.90 -4.81
C ALA A 259 3.86 20.23 -5.41
N ALA A 260 4.53 20.70 -6.47
CA ALA A 260 4.17 21.90 -7.22
C ALA A 260 2.80 21.77 -7.89
N GLU A 261 2.56 20.65 -8.60
CA GLU A 261 1.30 20.38 -9.30
C GLU A 261 0.13 20.31 -8.33
N VAL A 262 0.25 19.51 -7.26
CA VAL A 262 -0.79 19.36 -6.25
C VAL A 262 -1.07 20.70 -5.55
N SER A 263 -0.03 21.44 -5.16
CA SER A 263 -0.18 22.75 -4.53
C SER A 263 -0.90 23.74 -5.45
N ALA A 264 -0.58 23.77 -6.74
CA ALA A 264 -1.25 24.63 -7.71
C ALA A 264 -2.75 24.31 -7.84
N GLY A 265 -3.14 23.03 -7.70
CA GLY A 265 -4.54 22.61 -7.63
C GLY A 265 -5.23 23.06 -6.33
N LEU A 266 -4.55 22.91 -5.19
CA LEU A 266 -5.06 23.27 -3.86
C LEU A 266 -5.31 24.78 -3.71
N LEU A 267 -4.39 25.63 -4.21
CA LEU A 267 -4.49 27.08 -4.14
C LEU A 267 -5.73 27.66 -4.86
N ARG A 268 -6.36 26.89 -5.77
CA ARG A 268 -7.61 27.27 -6.45
C ARG A 268 -8.86 27.04 -5.59
N ARG A 269 -8.73 26.32 -4.48
CA ARG A 269 -9.80 25.98 -3.54
C ARG A 269 -9.68 26.84 -2.27
N ARG A 270 -10.77 26.96 -1.51
CA ARG A 270 -10.74 27.65 -0.21
C ARG A 270 -10.13 26.73 0.87
N PRO A 271 -9.20 27.20 1.72
CA PRO A 271 -8.57 26.39 2.76
C PRO A 271 -9.58 25.76 3.73
N ALA A 272 -10.59 26.52 4.16
CA ALA A 272 -11.61 26.08 5.12
C ALA A 272 -12.40 24.82 4.72
N GLY A 273 -12.40 24.43 3.43
CA GLY A 273 -13.06 23.23 2.93
C GLY A 273 -12.12 22.04 2.73
N LEU A 274 -10.89 22.11 3.23
CA LEU A 274 -9.83 21.11 3.03
C LEU A 274 -9.31 20.61 4.38
N PRO A 275 -8.76 19.39 4.44
CA PRO A 275 -8.03 18.92 5.62
C PRO A 275 -6.71 19.68 5.77
N THR A 276 -6.21 19.82 7.00
CA THR A 276 -4.94 20.51 7.31
C THR A 276 -3.73 19.87 6.64
N ALA A 277 -3.77 18.57 6.35
CA ALA A 277 -2.79 17.89 5.53
C ALA A 277 -2.57 18.57 4.16
N ALA A 278 -3.62 19.12 3.54
CA ALA A 278 -3.50 19.87 2.30
C ALA A 278 -2.68 21.15 2.48
N ALA A 279 -2.89 21.87 3.59
CA ALA A 279 -2.08 23.03 3.94
C ALA A 279 -0.62 22.64 4.25
N ALA A 280 -0.39 21.50 4.91
CA ALA A 280 0.94 20.97 5.15
C ALA A 280 1.69 20.65 3.83
N VAL A 281 0.99 20.15 2.79
CA VAL A 281 1.56 19.96 1.45
C VAL A 281 1.95 21.30 0.82
N VAL A 282 1.08 22.32 0.87
CA VAL A 282 1.37 23.65 0.33
C VAL A 282 2.57 24.30 1.04
N ALA A 283 2.63 24.21 2.37
CA ALA A 283 3.76 24.73 3.15
C ALA A 283 5.07 23.98 2.86
N ALA A 284 5.00 22.65 2.69
CA ALA A 284 6.15 21.88 2.26
C ALA A 284 6.64 22.33 0.87
N ALA A 285 5.74 22.41 -0.11
CA ALA A 285 6.08 22.89 -1.45
C ALA A 285 6.69 24.30 -1.43
N LEU A 286 6.15 25.20 -0.60
CA LEU A 286 6.65 26.57 -0.43
C LEU A 286 8.10 26.58 0.05
N SER A 287 8.39 25.87 1.14
CA SER A 287 9.75 25.81 1.70
C SER A 287 10.75 25.09 0.78
N ARG A 288 10.28 24.17 -0.07
CA ARG A 288 11.07 23.53 -1.13
C ARG A 288 11.25 24.42 -2.37
N ARG A 289 10.71 25.64 -2.37
CA ARG A 289 10.69 26.57 -3.51
C ARG A 289 10.03 25.97 -4.76
N ALA A 290 9.10 25.03 -4.58
CA ALA A 290 8.38 24.36 -5.65
C ALA A 290 7.11 25.11 -6.08
N VAL A 291 6.64 26.06 -5.28
CA VAL A 291 5.43 26.86 -5.60
C VAL A 291 5.78 28.03 -6.52
N ALA A 292 5.01 28.19 -7.59
CA ALA A 292 5.22 29.24 -8.59
C ALA A 292 4.96 30.68 -8.06
N ASP A 293 3.99 30.85 -7.16
CA ASP A 293 3.67 32.12 -6.49
C ASP A 293 3.73 31.94 -4.97
N PRO A 294 4.91 32.19 -4.35
CA PRO A 294 5.09 32.07 -2.91
C PRO A 294 4.18 33.00 -2.08
N GLY A 295 3.87 34.19 -2.59
CA GLY A 295 3.03 35.16 -1.89
C GLY A 295 1.58 34.68 -1.81
N ALA A 296 1.02 34.23 -2.94
CA ALA A 296 -0.32 33.64 -2.95
C ALA A 296 -0.43 32.39 -2.07
N ALA A 297 0.65 31.61 -1.97
CA ALA A 297 0.69 30.44 -1.08
C ALA A 297 0.66 30.84 0.40
N LEU A 298 1.46 31.83 0.81
CA LEU A 298 1.44 32.37 2.17
C LEU A 298 0.07 32.96 2.52
N ASP A 299 -0.49 33.82 1.66
CA ASP A 299 -1.83 34.40 1.84
C ASP A 299 -2.92 33.33 1.97
N TRP A 300 -2.75 32.19 1.30
CA TRP A 300 -3.67 31.06 1.37
C TRP A 300 -3.51 30.30 2.70
N LEU A 301 -2.28 30.08 3.13
CA LEU A 301 -1.94 29.40 4.39
C LEU A 301 -2.33 30.21 5.62
N GLU A 302 -2.22 31.54 5.60
CA GLU A 302 -2.63 32.42 6.71
C GLU A 302 -4.13 32.39 6.99
N ARG A 303 -4.95 31.99 6.00
CA ARG A 303 -6.41 31.83 6.17
C ARG A 303 -6.78 30.48 6.78
N GLU A 304 -5.81 29.60 7.01
CA GLU A 304 -6.02 28.30 7.62
C GLU A 304 -6.00 28.42 9.16
N ASP A 305 -7.14 28.14 9.79
CA ASP A 305 -7.25 28.13 11.26
C ASP A 305 -6.85 26.75 11.79
N TRP A 306 -5.54 26.50 11.74
CA TRP A 306 -4.94 25.23 12.14
C TRP A 306 -5.08 24.94 13.64
N LEU A 307 -5.17 25.98 14.48
CA LEU A 307 -5.36 25.83 15.93
C LEU A 307 -6.74 25.25 16.25
N ALA A 308 -7.78 25.74 15.58
CA ALA A 308 -9.15 25.28 15.83
C ALA A 308 -9.41 23.81 15.43
N ARG A 309 -8.55 23.22 14.60
CA ARG A 309 -8.70 21.84 14.10
C ARG A 309 -8.08 20.77 14.99
N GLU A 310 -7.15 21.16 15.86
CA GLU A 310 -6.49 20.28 16.84
C GLU A 310 -5.85 19.00 16.25
N ASP A 311 -5.51 19.00 14.96
CA ASP A 311 -4.88 17.87 14.29
C ASP A 311 -3.34 17.91 14.34
N GLN A 312 -2.71 16.78 13.98
CA GLN A 312 -1.26 16.61 14.06
C GLN A 312 -0.49 17.52 13.08
N PHE A 313 -1.07 17.88 11.94
CA PHE A 313 -0.37 18.64 10.91
C PHE A 313 -0.35 20.15 11.19
N GLY A 314 -1.21 20.65 12.08
CA GLY A 314 -1.26 22.06 12.48
C GLY A 314 0.09 22.61 12.97
N PRO A 315 0.71 22.03 14.02
CA PRO A 315 2.02 22.49 14.49
C PRO A 315 3.14 22.36 13.46
N LEU A 316 3.12 21.30 12.62
CA LEU A 316 4.07 21.12 11.53
C LEU A 316 3.97 22.28 10.52
N LEU A 317 2.75 22.55 10.06
CA LEU A 317 2.42 23.67 9.19
C LEU A 317 2.87 25.01 9.79
N ALA A 318 2.47 25.29 11.03
CA ALA A 318 2.74 26.55 11.71
C ALA A 318 4.24 26.81 11.89
N THR A 319 5.00 25.80 12.34
CA THR A 319 6.46 25.88 12.45
C THR A 319 7.10 26.22 11.11
N THR A 320 6.59 25.64 10.03
CA THR A 320 7.13 25.83 8.68
C THR A 320 6.93 27.24 8.18
N ILE A 321 5.70 27.74 8.32
CA ILE A 321 5.37 29.12 7.96
C ILE A 321 6.23 30.06 8.79
N ALA A 322 6.28 29.85 10.11
CA ALA A 322 7.09 30.66 11.01
C ALA A 322 8.54 30.75 10.55
N VAL A 323 9.17 29.63 10.20
CA VAL A 323 10.56 29.59 9.68
C VAL A 323 10.71 30.32 8.35
N GLU A 324 9.75 30.22 7.43
CA GLU A 324 9.80 30.88 6.13
C GLU A 324 9.54 32.39 6.23
N THR A 325 8.69 32.82 7.17
CA THR A 325 8.33 34.24 7.36
C THR A 325 9.13 34.94 8.46
N HIS A 326 9.96 34.19 9.19
CA HIS A 326 10.64 34.63 10.41
C HIS A 326 9.67 35.14 11.50
N ASP A 327 8.50 34.51 11.63
CA ASP A 327 7.51 34.84 12.66
C ASP A 327 7.74 34.04 13.96
N GLU A 328 8.41 34.68 14.92
CA GLU A 328 8.70 34.10 16.25
C GLU A 328 7.44 33.75 17.04
N ALA A 329 6.36 34.55 16.92
CA ALA A 329 5.14 34.36 17.69
C ALA A 329 4.37 33.14 17.19
N LEU A 330 4.29 32.95 15.87
CA LEU A 330 3.72 31.75 15.26
C LEU A 330 4.55 30.50 15.63
N GLY A 331 5.88 30.62 15.62
CA GLY A 331 6.78 29.55 16.05
C GLY A 331 6.53 29.13 17.50
N ALA A 332 6.43 30.09 18.43
CA ALA A 332 6.13 29.84 19.83
C ALA A 332 4.75 29.18 20.01
N ALA A 333 3.72 29.67 19.30
CA ALA A 333 2.38 29.08 19.35
C ALA A 333 2.36 27.61 18.86
N ALA A 334 3.18 27.27 17.87
CA ALA A 334 3.32 25.88 17.41
C ALA A 334 3.95 24.98 18.48
N MET A 335 4.97 25.45 19.21
CA MET A 335 5.58 24.71 20.33
C MET A 335 4.57 24.50 21.47
N ASP A 336 3.83 25.54 21.84
CA ASP A 336 2.81 25.47 22.88
C ASP A 336 1.69 24.47 22.51
N ALA A 337 1.28 24.46 21.25
CA ALA A 337 0.30 23.49 20.74
C ALA A 337 0.81 22.04 20.85
N LEU A 338 2.10 21.78 20.53
CA LEU A 338 2.73 20.47 20.72
C LEU A 338 2.79 20.05 22.19
N LEU A 339 3.10 20.98 23.09
CA LEU A 339 3.12 20.72 24.53
C LEU A 339 1.72 20.54 25.12
N GLY A 340 0.68 21.12 24.51
CA GLY A 340 -0.71 21.02 24.98
C GLY A 340 -1.41 19.70 24.63
N ARG A 341 -1.06 19.07 23.50
CA ARG A 341 -1.82 17.95 22.91
C ARG A 341 -1.38 16.56 23.40
N ARG A 342 -2.28 15.57 23.32
CA ARG A 342 -1.90 14.16 23.50
C ARG A 342 -0.85 13.77 22.45
N PHE A 343 0.20 13.04 22.87
CA PHE A 343 1.17 12.46 21.95
C PHE A 343 0.52 11.38 21.10
N GLY A 344 0.59 11.53 19.78
CA GLY A 344 0.20 10.53 18.79
C GLY A 344 1.38 10.06 17.95
N LEU A 345 1.23 8.92 17.26
CA LEU A 345 2.25 8.42 16.35
C LEU A 345 2.54 9.45 15.25
N GLY A 346 3.80 9.82 15.07
CA GLY A 346 4.30 10.88 14.19
C GLY A 346 4.63 12.19 14.90
N ASP A 347 4.14 12.40 16.13
CA ASP A 347 4.41 13.64 16.88
C ASP A 347 5.89 13.76 17.26
N GLY A 348 6.63 12.65 17.39
CA GLY A 348 8.07 12.68 17.63
C GLY A 348 8.84 13.29 16.46
N LEU A 349 8.44 12.96 15.23
CA LEU A 349 8.98 13.56 14.00
C LEU A 349 8.65 15.06 13.93
N ILE A 350 7.40 15.43 14.20
CA ILE A 350 6.93 16.82 14.16
C ILE A 350 7.61 17.65 15.24
N ALA A 351 7.74 17.13 16.46
CA ALA A 351 8.43 17.79 17.56
C ALA A 351 9.92 18.00 17.23
N SER A 352 10.57 17.01 16.58
CA SER A 352 11.95 17.14 16.13
C SER A 352 12.11 18.25 15.08
N TRP A 353 11.16 18.35 14.15
CA TRP A 353 11.11 19.45 13.19
C TRP A 353 10.89 20.81 13.88
N ALA A 354 9.95 20.86 14.82
CA ALA A 354 9.63 22.03 15.61
C ALA A 354 10.84 22.54 16.41
N TRP A 355 11.59 21.62 17.02
CA TRP A 355 12.85 21.90 17.69
C TRP A 355 13.89 22.56 16.76
N LEU A 356 14.10 22.00 15.56
CA LEU A 356 14.99 22.60 14.55
C LEU A 356 14.50 23.99 14.11
N GLY A 357 13.19 24.14 13.92
CA GLY A 357 12.55 25.42 13.56
C GLY A 357 12.78 26.50 14.63
N ALA A 358 12.63 26.14 15.91
CA ALA A 358 12.87 27.05 17.03
C ALA A 358 14.31 27.57 17.06
N LEU A 359 15.30 26.69 16.84
CA LEU A 359 16.70 27.09 16.73
C LEU A 359 16.95 28.08 15.58
N ARG A 360 16.28 27.86 14.43
CA ARG A 360 16.40 28.74 13.26
C ARG A 360 15.73 30.10 13.47
N LEU A 361 14.68 30.15 14.28
CA LEU A 361 13.98 31.37 14.67
C LEU A 361 14.67 32.13 15.82
N GLY A 362 15.59 31.49 16.55
CA GLY A 362 16.23 32.09 17.72
C GLY A 362 15.35 32.13 18.96
N ILE A 363 14.26 31.36 19.00
CA ILE A 363 13.36 31.22 20.16
C ILE A 363 13.78 30.02 21.03
N PRO A 364 13.33 29.93 22.29
CA PRO A 364 13.62 28.77 23.14
C PRO A 364 13.20 27.46 22.47
N PRO A 365 14.10 26.47 22.35
CA PRO A 365 13.76 25.20 21.71
C PRO A 365 12.79 24.39 22.56
N LEU A 366 11.95 23.61 21.87
CA LEU A 366 11.03 22.65 22.49
C LEU A 366 11.80 21.63 23.34
N ASP A 367 11.36 21.37 24.57
CA ASP A 367 11.92 20.26 25.35
C ASP A 367 11.41 18.94 24.78
N LEU A 368 12.19 18.33 23.89
CA LEU A 368 11.85 17.06 23.26
C LEU A 368 11.66 15.95 24.29
N SER A 369 12.38 15.96 25.41
CA SER A 369 12.24 14.91 26.43
C SER A 369 10.82 14.92 27.01
N LEU A 370 10.31 16.10 27.36
CA LEU A 370 8.96 16.27 27.88
C LEU A 370 7.87 15.84 26.89
N VAL A 371 8.07 16.10 25.59
CA VAL A 371 7.12 15.67 24.56
C VAL A 371 7.14 14.15 24.41
N LEU A 372 8.33 13.56 24.28
CA LEU A 372 8.51 12.14 24.03
C LEU A 372 8.16 11.26 25.25
N GLU A 373 8.19 11.80 26.48
CA GLU A 373 7.76 11.09 27.70
C GLU A 373 6.25 10.85 27.78
N ARG A 374 5.47 11.56 26.96
CA ARG A 374 4.00 11.43 26.90
C ARG A 374 3.54 10.22 26.07
N ALA A 375 4.47 9.55 25.38
CA ALA A 375 4.18 8.35 24.61
C ALA A 375 3.58 7.25 25.50
N SER A 376 2.40 6.77 25.13
CA SER A 376 1.56 5.93 25.98
C SER A 376 1.30 4.54 25.40
N THR A 377 1.16 4.42 24.08
CA THR A 377 0.96 3.15 23.37
C THR A 377 2.29 2.49 23.02
N ALA A 378 2.27 1.22 22.63
CA ALA A 378 3.47 0.54 22.16
C ALA A 378 4.06 1.22 20.91
N GLU A 379 3.18 1.65 19.98
CA GLU A 379 3.53 2.37 18.76
C GLU A 379 4.19 3.72 19.04
N GLU A 380 3.55 4.53 19.89
CA GLU A 380 4.08 5.83 20.31
C GLU A 380 5.43 5.68 21.03
N ARG A 381 5.61 4.63 21.85
CA ARG A 381 6.85 4.43 22.62
C ARG A 381 8.04 4.04 21.76
N TRP A 382 7.86 3.17 20.75
CA TRP A 382 8.99 2.81 19.89
C TRP A 382 9.36 3.97 18.96
N GLU A 383 8.39 4.78 18.48
CA GLU A 383 8.72 6.03 17.79
C GLU A 383 9.51 6.96 18.72
N ALA A 384 9.06 7.16 19.95
CA ALA A 384 9.78 8.01 20.89
C ALA A 384 11.21 7.50 21.15
N ALA A 385 11.41 6.18 21.21
CA ALA A 385 12.73 5.57 21.25
C ALA A 385 13.55 5.77 19.97
N LEU A 386 12.92 5.73 18.79
CA LEU A 386 13.56 6.03 17.51
C LEU A 386 14.11 7.45 17.50
N ILE A 387 13.31 8.44 17.93
CA ILE A 387 13.73 9.84 18.01
C ILE A 387 14.84 10.04 19.05
N ARG A 388 14.79 9.34 20.18
CA ARG A 388 15.88 9.31 21.18
C ARG A 388 17.12 8.55 20.71
N GLN A 389 17.04 7.85 19.58
CA GLN A 389 18.08 6.99 19.03
C GLN A 389 18.49 5.85 19.99
N ASP A 390 17.51 5.25 20.67
CA ASP A 390 17.70 4.08 21.54
C ASP A 390 17.53 2.78 20.73
N PRO A 391 18.61 2.12 20.26
CA PRO A 391 18.56 1.04 19.28
C PRO A 391 17.74 -0.17 19.72
N ASP A 392 17.87 -0.58 20.98
CA ASP A 392 17.20 -1.76 21.50
C ASP A 392 15.69 -1.54 21.64
N ALA A 393 15.27 -0.29 21.87
CA ALA A 393 13.87 0.05 22.09
C ALA A 393 13.08 0.31 20.79
N HIS A 394 13.74 0.59 19.66
CA HIS A 394 13.04 0.85 18.38
C HIS A 394 13.21 -0.22 17.30
N ALA A 395 14.17 -1.15 17.43
CA ALA A 395 14.48 -2.13 16.39
C ALA A 395 13.26 -2.97 15.95
N ASP A 396 12.45 -3.44 16.89
CA ASP A 396 11.26 -4.26 16.59
C ASP A 396 10.17 -3.46 15.87
N GLY A 397 9.98 -2.19 16.26
CA GLY A 397 9.06 -1.28 15.56
C GLY A 397 9.50 -1.03 14.12
N VAL A 398 10.81 -0.79 13.89
CA VAL A 398 11.36 -0.63 12.54
C VAL A 398 11.16 -1.88 11.68
N ARG A 399 11.43 -3.07 12.23
CA ARG A 399 11.17 -4.34 11.51
C ARG A 399 9.70 -4.52 11.18
N ALA A 400 8.80 -4.19 12.10
CA ALA A 400 7.35 -4.25 11.88
C ALA A 400 6.93 -3.33 10.72
N VAL A 401 7.43 -2.09 10.69
CA VAL A 401 7.14 -1.14 9.60
C VAL A 401 7.71 -1.63 8.27
N ILE A 402 8.94 -2.16 8.24
CA ILE A 402 9.53 -2.76 7.02
C ILE A 402 8.63 -3.88 6.48
N ARG A 403 8.17 -4.80 7.33
CA ARG A 403 7.28 -5.90 6.92
C ARG A 403 5.93 -5.41 6.44
N LYS A 404 5.36 -4.42 7.12
CA LYS A 404 4.11 -3.76 6.74
C LYS A 404 4.16 -3.14 5.35
N LEU A 405 5.31 -2.56 4.99
CA LEU A 405 5.60 -2.04 3.65
C LEU A 405 6.10 -3.12 2.67
N GLY A 406 6.02 -4.41 3.05
CA GLY A 406 6.36 -5.54 2.20
C GLY A 406 7.85 -5.73 1.93
N ALA A 407 8.73 -5.20 2.79
CA ALA A 407 10.19 -5.29 2.66
C ALA A 407 10.67 -4.95 1.24
N GLY A 408 11.47 -5.81 0.62
CA GLY A 408 11.90 -5.65 -0.77
C GLY A 408 10.90 -6.19 -1.81
N LEU A 409 9.75 -6.76 -1.44
CA LEU A 409 8.83 -7.38 -2.40
C LEU A 409 8.16 -6.33 -3.31
N PRO A 410 8.02 -6.62 -4.62
CA PRO A 410 7.19 -5.81 -5.50
C PRO A 410 5.70 -6.04 -5.18
N GLY A 411 4.84 -5.10 -5.59
CA GLY A 411 3.40 -5.18 -5.33
C GLY A 411 2.91 -4.08 -4.41
N GLN A 412 1.85 -4.36 -3.64
CA GLN A 412 1.19 -3.38 -2.77
C GLN A 412 0.77 -4.01 -1.42
N PRO A 413 0.74 -3.19 -0.35
CA PRO A 413 0.28 -3.64 0.96
C PRO A 413 -1.23 -3.86 0.98
N ILE A 414 -1.69 -4.81 1.78
CA ILE A 414 -3.12 -5.11 1.93
C ILE A 414 -3.75 -4.12 2.91
N GLY A 415 -4.65 -3.28 2.41
CA GLY A 415 -5.51 -2.42 3.23
C GLY A 415 -4.75 -1.35 4.03
N LEU A 416 -3.54 -0.98 3.60
CA LEU A 416 -2.77 0.12 4.18
C LEU A 416 -3.21 1.44 3.57
N GLY A 417 -3.69 2.37 4.40
CA GLY A 417 -4.13 3.68 3.95
C GLY A 417 -2.95 4.60 3.58
N ALA A 418 -3.20 5.58 2.70
CA ALA A 418 -2.18 6.53 2.25
C ALA A 418 -1.51 7.30 3.41
N ALA A 419 -2.28 7.72 4.41
CA ALA A 419 -1.78 8.43 5.59
C ALA A 419 -0.76 7.58 6.37
N GLU A 420 -1.10 6.31 6.59
CA GLU A 420 -0.30 5.34 7.33
C GLU A 420 0.95 4.92 6.54
N ALA A 421 0.83 4.76 5.22
CA ALA A 421 1.96 4.54 4.33
C ALA A 421 2.94 5.72 4.36
N GLY A 422 2.45 6.96 4.27
CA GLY A 422 3.28 8.16 4.33
C GLY A 422 3.99 8.31 5.68
N LEU A 423 3.30 8.09 6.79
CA LEU A 423 3.90 8.10 8.13
C LEU A 423 4.93 6.98 8.30
N SER A 424 4.65 5.78 7.79
CA SER A 424 5.58 4.65 7.80
C SER A 424 6.87 4.97 7.05
N VAL A 425 6.77 5.60 5.88
CA VAL A 425 7.93 6.13 5.14
C VAL A 425 8.71 7.12 6.01
N ALA A 426 8.04 8.11 6.58
CA ALA A 426 8.68 9.13 7.41
C ALA A 426 9.42 8.55 8.63
N LEU A 427 8.84 7.55 9.29
CA LEU A 427 9.47 6.84 10.40
C LEU A 427 10.70 6.05 9.95
N LEU A 428 10.63 5.34 8.82
CA LEU A 428 11.79 4.61 8.28
C LEU A 428 12.92 5.56 7.85
N ARG A 429 12.59 6.75 7.33
CA ARG A 429 13.60 7.78 7.00
C ARG A 429 14.35 8.28 8.22
N ALA A 430 13.69 8.32 9.39
CA ALA A 430 14.28 8.75 10.66
C ALA A 430 15.19 7.70 11.31
N VAL A 431 15.30 6.47 10.77
CA VAL A 431 16.26 5.47 11.24
C VAL A 431 17.69 6.00 11.12
N PRO A 432 18.50 6.01 12.20
CA PRO A 432 19.86 6.57 12.18
C PRO A 432 20.79 5.88 11.18
N GLU A 433 21.71 6.63 10.57
CA GLU A 433 22.66 6.09 9.58
C GLU A 433 23.56 4.96 10.12
N GLY A 434 23.85 4.97 11.42
CA GLY A 434 24.66 3.94 12.08
C GLY A 434 23.89 2.70 12.54
N ALA A 435 22.57 2.63 12.34
CA ALA A 435 21.76 1.51 12.80
C ALA A 435 21.83 0.31 11.84
N ASP A 436 21.86 -0.91 12.38
CA ASP A 436 21.92 -2.16 11.60
C ASP A 436 20.78 -2.28 10.57
N LEU A 437 19.61 -1.75 10.89
CA LEU A 437 18.41 -1.81 10.05
C LEU A 437 18.33 -0.69 9.01
N ARG A 438 19.30 0.24 8.95
CA ARG A 438 19.26 1.42 8.07
C ARG A 438 19.04 1.05 6.60
N THR A 439 19.82 0.10 6.08
CA THR A 439 19.75 -0.30 4.66
C THR A 439 18.35 -0.81 4.30
N ALA A 440 17.82 -1.75 5.09
CA ALA A 440 16.48 -2.30 4.85
C ALA A 440 15.37 -1.25 5.05
N ALA A 441 15.54 -0.33 6.00
CA ALA A 441 14.61 0.79 6.20
C ALA A 441 14.59 1.74 5.00
N VAL A 442 15.76 2.08 4.44
CA VAL A 442 15.87 2.93 3.24
C VAL A 442 15.26 2.26 2.02
N GLU A 443 15.54 0.98 1.79
CA GLU A 443 14.96 0.23 0.66
C GLU A 443 13.44 0.15 0.73
N ALA A 444 12.89 -0.18 1.91
CA ALA A 444 11.45 -0.22 2.13
C ALA A 444 10.81 1.17 1.99
N ALA A 445 11.46 2.21 2.52
CA ALA A 445 11.00 3.60 2.42
C ALA A 445 11.02 4.10 0.96
N ASP A 446 12.11 3.90 0.22
CA ASP A 446 12.24 4.28 -1.20
C ASP A 446 11.11 3.67 -2.04
N LYS A 447 10.89 2.36 -1.88
CA LYS A 447 9.85 1.64 -2.61
C LYS A 447 8.46 2.15 -2.24
N ALA A 448 8.16 2.29 -0.96
CA ALA A 448 6.85 2.75 -0.50
C ALA A 448 6.58 4.21 -0.89
N ALA A 449 7.60 5.08 -0.79
CA ALA A 449 7.57 6.47 -1.27
C ALA A 449 7.26 6.53 -2.77
N ALA A 450 7.93 5.71 -3.57
CA ALA A 450 7.72 5.62 -5.01
C ALA A 450 6.30 5.18 -5.39
N LEU A 451 5.78 4.14 -4.73
CA LEU A 451 4.41 3.65 -4.93
C LEU A 451 3.39 4.72 -4.51
N LEU A 452 3.55 5.33 -3.35
CA LEU A 452 2.64 6.35 -2.84
C LEU A 452 2.64 7.61 -3.72
N ALA A 453 3.82 8.07 -4.16
CA ALA A 453 3.94 9.21 -5.07
C ALA A 453 3.26 8.94 -6.42
N ALA A 454 3.41 7.72 -6.94
CA ALA A 454 2.72 7.29 -8.16
C ALA A 454 1.20 7.22 -7.97
N ASP A 455 0.72 6.78 -6.80
CA ASP A 455 -0.71 6.80 -6.51
C ASP A 455 -1.30 8.22 -6.53
N TYR A 456 -0.56 9.21 -6.01
CA TYR A 456 -0.96 10.62 -6.06
C TYR A 456 -0.93 11.19 -7.49
N ALA A 457 0.08 10.83 -8.29
CA ALA A 457 0.16 11.23 -9.69
C ALA A 457 -1.02 10.68 -10.52
N ASP A 458 -1.50 9.47 -10.21
CA ASP A 458 -2.67 8.87 -10.85
C ASP A 458 -4.00 9.34 -10.23
N GLY A 459 -3.97 10.19 -9.20
CA GLY A 459 -5.16 10.74 -8.54
C GLY A 459 -5.98 9.72 -7.74
N MET A 460 -5.34 8.65 -7.23
CA MET A 460 -6.05 7.55 -6.55
C MET A 460 -6.43 7.85 -5.11
N HIS A 461 -5.81 8.86 -4.47
CA HIS A 461 -6.07 9.20 -3.07
C HIS A 461 -6.85 10.51 -2.94
N PRO A 462 -8.01 10.52 -2.25
CA PRO A 462 -8.79 11.73 -2.05
C PRO A 462 -8.25 12.62 -0.91
N THR A 463 -7.46 12.04 0.02
CA THR A 463 -6.86 12.75 1.15
C THR A 463 -5.40 13.10 0.86
N HIS A 464 -4.84 14.05 1.59
CA HIS A 464 -3.48 14.58 1.34
C HIS A 464 -2.47 14.17 2.42
N ASP A 465 -2.91 13.42 3.43
CA ASP A 465 -2.14 13.05 4.62
C ASP A 465 -0.89 12.24 4.28
N GLY A 466 -1.02 11.28 3.36
CA GLY A 466 0.12 10.48 2.90
C GLY A 466 1.15 11.33 2.14
N LEU A 467 0.67 12.23 1.27
CA LEU A 467 1.53 13.14 0.53
C LEU A 467 2.21 14.13 1.47
N ALA A 468 1.50 14.65 2.47
CA ALA A 468 2.04 15.55 3.48
C ALA A 468 3.23 14.91 4.18
N TRP A 469 3.10 13.69 4.69
CA TRP A 469 4.25 12.98 5.28
C TRP A 469 5.39 12.74 4.30
N LEU A 470 5.07 12.41 3.05
CA LEU A 470 6.08 12.15 2.02
C LEU A 470 6.92 13.40 1.69
N VAL A 471 6.28 14.55 1.42
CA VAL A 471 6.99 15.80 1.09
C VAL A 471 7.79 16.36 2.28
N TRP A 472 7.39 15.99 3.49
CA TRP A 472 8.02 16.42 4.73
C TRP A 472 9.24 15.58 5.13
N SER A 473 9.19 14.28 4.88
CA SER A 473 10.26 13.34 5.26
C SER A 473 11.44 13.29 4.30
N GLU A 474 11.27 13.76 3.06
CA GLU A 474 12.29 13.73 2.00
C GLU A 474 13.08 15.07 1.91
N ARG A 475 13.47 15.65 3.04
CA ARG A 475 14.19 16.94 3.12
C ARG A 475 15.69 16.82 3.32
#